data_AF-A0A662KW26-F1
#
_entry.id   AF-A0A662KW26-F1
#
_cell.length_a   1.000
_cell.length_b   1.000
_cell.length_c   1.000
_cell.angle_alpha   90.00
_cell.angle_beta   90.00
_cell.angle_gamma   90.00
#
_symmetry.space_group_name_H-M   'P 1'
#
loop_
_entity.id
_entity.type
_entity.pdbx_description
1 polymer ?
#
loop_
_entity_poly.entity_id
_entity_poly.type
_entity_poly.pdbx_seq_one_letter_code
_entity_poly.pdbx_strand_id
1 'polypeptide(L)'
;MRKLVAIGAVAVLAILAGCAEKGTTVTMSLKELNDDFDYELNNATFYYHSFFKSLDPGDTLIIKDEIAEKRVSGNYTLLLFTSLPNGGLYFDGNLTDFNAGDSIEVTVHIEKDIFERQNAGQTWTFEMEVLKEGWDFEQHTTKALPPDTIKHI
;
A
#
# COMPACT_ATOMS: atom_id res chain seq x y z
N MET A 1 46.20 -53.68 5.21
CA MET A 1 45.19 -52.95 6.00
C MET A 1 45.04 -51.54 5.43
N ARG A 2 43.81 -51.18 5.03
CA ARG A 2 43.26 -49.83 4.72
C ARG A 2 43.89 -49.03 3.56
N LYS A 3 43.15 -48.40 2.64
CA LYS A 3 41.73 -48.37 2.23
C LYS A 3 41.72 -47.71 0.84
N LEU A 4 40.92 -48.24 -0.09
CA LEU A 4 40.42 -47.53 -1.27
C LEU A 4 39.56 -46.34 -0.84
N VAL A 5 39.45 -45.32 -1.71
CA VAL A 5 38.21 -44.81 -2.33
C VAL A 5 38.37 -43.32 -2.67
N ALA A 6 38.36 -43.03 -3.98
CA ALA A 6 38.04 -41.72 -4.55
C ALA A 6 36.55 -41.43 -4.38
N ILE A 7 36.16 -40.18 -4.16
CA ILE A 7 34.85 -39.51 -4.43
C ILE A 7 35.10 -38.07 -3.91
N GLY A 8 35.05 -37.00 -4.69
CA GLY A 8 34.01 -36.57 -5.62
C GLY A 8 33.56 -35.19 -5.14
N ALA A 9 34.16 -34.12 -5.69
CA ALA A 9 33.79 -32.76 -5.33
C ALA A 9 32.48 -32.39 -6.03
N VAL A 10 31.36 -32.57 -5.34
CA VAL A 10 30.06 -32.02 -5.75
C VAL A 10 29.99 -30.59 -5.21
N ALA A 11 30.21 -29.62 -6.09
CA ALA A 11 29.90 -28.23 -5.81
C ALA A 11 28.38 -28.08 -5.83
N VAL A 12 27.76 -28.03 -4.64
CA VAL A 12 26.36 -27.63 -4.49
C VAL A 12 26.32 -26.11 -4.65
N LEU A 13 26.11 -25.65 -5.88
CA LEU A 13 25.60 -24.31 -6.16
C LEU A 13 24.15 -24.26 -5.65
N ALA A 14 23.99 -23.93 -4.38
CA ALA A 14 22.70 -23.49 -3.85
C ALA A 14 22.45 -22.10 -4.43
N ILE A 15 21.83 -22.08 -5.61
CA ILE A 15 21.13 -20.91 -6.13
C ILE A 15 19.99 -20.68 -5.14
N LEU A 16 20.23 -19.88 -4.11
CA LEU A 16 19.15 -19.15 -3.45
C LEU A 16 18.70 -18.11 -4.47
N ALA A 17 17.96 -18.59 -5.47
CA ALA A 17 16.94 -17.78 -6.09
C ALA A 17 16.07 -17.37 -4.92
N GLY A 18 16.26 -16.14 -4.45
CA GLY A 18 15.20 -15.45 -3.75
C GLY A 18 14.02 -15.55 -4.69
N CYS A 19 13.11 -16.47 -4.41
CA CYS A 19 11.76 -16.38 -4.92
C CYS A 19 11.32 -14.99 -4.50
N ALA A 20 11.33 -14.05 -5.44
CA ALA A 20 10.59 -12.83 -5.28
C ALA A 20 9.18 -13.31 -4.94
N GLU A 21 8.75 -13.12 -3.69
CA GLU A 21 7.39 -13.39 -3.29
C GLU A 21 6.53 -12.56 -4.24
N LYS A 22 5.85 -13.26 -5.15
CA LYS A 22 5.00 -12.61 -6.12
C LYS A 22 3.81 -12.13 -5.32
N GLY A 23 3.71 -10.82 -5.14
CA GLY A 23 2.56 -10.19 -4.49
C GLY A 23 1.25 -10.73 -5.05
N THR A 24 0.27 -10.87 -4.18
CA THR A 24 -1.08 -11.31 -4.49
C THR A 24 -1.92 -10.14 -4.98
N THR A 25 -3.08 -10.45 -5.56
CA THR A 25 -4.07 -9.43 -5.89
C THR A 25 -5.26 -9.59 -4.96
N VAL A 26 -5.54 -8.55 -4.19
CA VAL A 26 -6.66 -8.51 -3.25
C VAL A 26 -7.66 -7.48 -3.73
N THR A 27 -8.95 -7.80 -3.66
CA THR A 27 -10.03 -6.88 -4.03
C THR A 27 -10.92 -6.62 -2.83
N MET A 28 -11.19 -5.35 -2.55
CA MET A 28 -12.05 -4.92 -1.44
C MET A 28 -12.67 -3.55 -1.73
N SER A 29 -13.65 -3.11 -0.95
CA SER A 29 -14.20 -1.75 -0.95
C SER A 29 -13.33 -0.79 -0.13
N LEU A 30 -13.55 0.53 -0.23
CA LEU A 30 -12.82 1.47 0.63
C LEU A 30 -13.11 1.23 2.12
N LYS A 31 -14.36 0.87 2.45
CA LYS A 31 -14.72 0.51 3.82
C LYS A 31 -13.94 -0.69 4.33
N GLU A 32 -13.84 -1.75 3.54
CA GLU A 32 -13.08 -2.94 3.93
C GLU A 32 -11.60 -2.61 4.12
N LEU A 33 -11.00 -1.82 3.22
CA LEU A 33 -9.63 -1.34 3.41
C LEU A 33 -9.44 -0.56 4.71
N ASN A 34 -10.38 0.33 5.04
CA ASN A 34 -10.35 1.09 6.30
C ASN A 34 -10.47 0.18 7.53
N ASP A 35 -11.32 -0.84 7.46
CA ASP A 35 -11.51 -1.80 8.56
C ASP A 35 -10.33 -2.79 8.69
N ASP A 36 -9.60 -3.00 7.60
CA ASP A 36 -8.42 -3.86 7.54
C ASP A 36 -7.19 -3.24 8.20
N PHE A 37 -7.18 -1.92 8.38
CA PHE A 37 -6.10 -1.19 9.02
C PHE A 37 -5.92 -1.58 10.50
N ASP A 38 -4.68 -1.75 10.91
CA ASP A 38 -4.24 -1.96 12.30
C ASP A 38 -3.04 -1.06 12.62
N TYR A 39 -2.90 -0.65 13.89
CA TYR A 39 -1.77 0.16 14.32
C TYR A 39 -1.41 -0.07 15.79
N GLU A 40 -0.13 0.12 16.10
CA GLU A 40 0.39 0.13 17.47
C GLU A 40 1.24 1.37 17.69
N LEU A 41 1.11 1.95 18.88
CA LEU A 41 1.91 3.07 19.34
C LEU A 41 2.63 2.70 20.64
N ASN A 42 3.95 2.55 20.56
CA ASN A 42 4.80 2.26 21.71
C ASN A 42 5.55 3.53 22.16
N ASN A 43 5.03 4.15 23.22
CA ASN A 43 5.61 5.36 23.81
C ASN A 43 6.94 5.11 24.55
N ALA A 44 7.25 3.88 24.93
CA ALA A 44 8.48 3.57 25.65
C ALA A 44 9.68 3.47 24.70
N THR A 45 9.45 2.97 23.49
CA THR A 45 10.47 2.83 22.44
C THR A 45 10.36 3.90 21.35
N PHE A 46 9.37 4.81 21.45
CA PHE A 46 9.06 5.81 20.43
C PHE A 46 8.87 5.18 19.05
N TYR A 47 8.08 4.10 19.02
CA TYR A 47 7.85 3.31 17.82
C TYR A 47 6.37 3.34 17.45
N TYR A 48 6.09 3.60 16.19
CA TYR A 48 4.75 3.52 15.60
C TYR A 48 4.79 2.51 14.47
N HIS A 49 3.86 1.55 14.49
CA HIS A 49 3.60 0.74 13.30
C HIS A 49 2.16 0.87 12.83
N SER A 50 1.96 0.67 11.53
CA SER A 50 0.65 0.70 10.90
C SER A 50 0.64 -0.20 9.67
N PHE A 51 -0.24 -1.21 9.67
CA PHE A 51 -0.30 -2.24 8.65
C PHE A 51 -1.74 -2.60 8.29
N PHE A 52 -1.89 -3.30 7.18
CA PHE A 52 -3.13 -3.94 6.78
C PHE A 52 -3.13 -5.40 7.27
N LYS A 53 -4.26 -5.90 7.75
CA LYS A 53 -4.35 -7.28 8.25
C LYS A 53 -4.34 -8.31 7.12
N SER A 54 -4.75 -7.91 5.92
CA SER A 54 -4.99 -8.81 4.78
C SER A 54 -4.08 -8.55 3.58
N LEU A 55 -3.16 -7.59 3.67
CA LEU A 55 -2.24 -7.20 2.61
C LEU A 55 -0.81 -7.27 3.11
N ASP A 56 0.11 -7.62 2.23
CA ASP A 56 1.55 -7.59 2.47
C ASP A 56 2.24 -6.64 1.48
N PRO A 57 3.44 -6.10 1.80
CA PRO A 57 4.23 -5.32 0.86
C PRO A 57 4.51 -6.11 -0.43
N GLY A 58 4.21 -5.51 -1.58
CA GLY A 58 4.28 -6.13 -2.90
C GLY A 58 2.92 -6.55 -3.46
N ASP A 59 1.86 -6.59 -2.66
CA ASP A 59 0.51 -6.89 -3.12
C ASP A 59 -0.04 -5.80 -4.05
N THR A 60 -0.94 -6.22 -4.95
CA THR A 60 -1.81 -5.33 -5.72
C THR A 60 -3.17 -5.27 -5.06
N LEU A 61 -3.57 -4.08 -4.65
CA LEU A 61 -4.88 -3.79 -4.11
C LEU A 61 -5.79 -3.22 -5.19
N ILE A 62 -6.96 -3.83 -5.32
CA ILE A 62 -8.06 -3.36 -6.18
C ILE A 62 -9.19 -2.87 -5.27
N ILE A 63 -9.43 -1.56 -5.24
CA ILE A 63 -10.54 -0.95 -4.53
C ILE A 63 -11.75 -0.86 -5.48
N LYS A 64 -12.83 -1.57 -5.19
CA LYS A 64 -14.09 -1.48 -5.93
C LYS A 64 -15.15 -0.76 -5.11
N ASP A 65 -15.68 0.32 -5.66
CA ASP A 65 -16.67 1.12 -4.95
C ASP A 65 -17.58 1.90 -5.91
N GLU A 66 -18.58 2.57 -5.34
CA GLU A 66 -19.42 3.52 -6.06
C GLU A 66 -19.09 4.94 -5.60
N ILE A 67 -19.02 5.89 -6.52
CA ILE A 67 -18.79 7.30 -6.19
C ILE A 67 -20.07 7.88 -5.56
N ALA A 68 -19.99 8.29 -4.30
CA ALA A 68 -21.06 9.01 -3.62
C ALA A 68 -21.06 10.50 -3.96
N GLU A 69 -19.87 11.12 -4.03
CA GLU A 69 -19.73 12.56 -4.30
C GLU A 69 -18.38 12.84 -4.97
N LYS A 70 -18.37 13.78 -5.93
CA LYS A 70 -17.14 14.35 -6.51
C LYS A 70 -16.96 15.79 -6.05
N ARG A 71 -15.78 16.13 -5.55
CA ARG A 71 -15.37 17.50 -5.23
C ARG A 71 -14.10 17.85 -5.98
N VAL A 72 -14.12 18.95 -6.72
CA VAL A 72 -12.94 19.47 -7.43
C VAL A 72 -12.38 20.67 -6.65
N SER A 73 -11.10 20.64 -6.33
CA SER A 73 -10.40 21.72 -5.64
C SER A 73 -9.04 21.98 -6.29
N GLY A 74 -8.91 23.12 -6.98
CA GLY A 74 -7.70 23.44 -7.73
C GLY A 74 -7.44 22.39 -8.83
N ASN A 75 -6.28 21.73 -8.74
CA ASN A 75 -5.87 20.67 -9.67
C ASN A 75 -6.06 19.25 -9.08
N TYR A 76 -6.97 19.09 -8.13
CA TYR A 76 -7.24 17.80 -7.50
C TYR A 76 -8.73 17.48 -7.54
N THR A 77 -9.03 16.19 -7.64
CA THR A 77 -10.38 15.66 -7.48
C THR A 77 -10.44 14.75 -6.26
N LEU A 78 -11.33 15.04 -5.33
CA LEU A 78 -11.72 14.12 -4.26
C LEU A 78 -12.95 13.34 -4.70
N LEU A 79 -12.86 12.01 -4.69
CA LEU A 79 -13.99 11.12 -4.83
C LEU A 79 -14.32 10.51 -3.46
N LEU A 80 -15.52 10.81 -2.95
CA LEU A 80 -16.07 10.14 -1.78
C LEU A 80 -16.82 8.90 -2.22
N PHE A 81 -16.72 7.81 -1.45
CA PHE A 81 -17.28 6.52 -1.84
C PHE A 81 -18.48 6.11 -0.99
N THR A 82 -19.40 5.38 -1.60
CA THR A 82 -20.65 4.93 -0.98
C THR A 82 -20.40 3.94 0.15
N SER A 83 -19.37 3.08 0.05
CA SER A 83 -19.07 2.10 1.12
C SER A 83 -18.65 2.76 2.44
N LEU A 84 -17.98 3.92 2.39
CA LEU A 84 -17.44 4.60 3.57
C LEU A 84 -17.87 6.08 3.57
N PRO A 85 -18.99 6.42 4.24
CA PRO A 85 -19.45 7.80 4.33
C PRO A 85 -18.38 8.73 4.91
N ASN A 86 -18.04 9.79 4.19
CA ASN A 86 -16.92 10.73 4.46
C ASN A 86 -15.51 10.19 4.17
N GLY A 87 -15.38 8.94 3.73
CA GLY A 87 -14.15 8.35 3.22
C GLY A 87 -14.03 8.55 1.71
N GLY A 88 -12.82 8.81 1.23
CA GLY A 88 -12.56 9.01 -0.18
C GLY A 88 -11.08 9.07 -0.51
N LEU A 89 -10.80 9.17 -1.81
CA LEU A 89 -9.45 9.26 -2.35
C LEU A 89 -9.28 10.54 -3.16
N TYR A 90 -8.13 11.18 -2.99
CA TYR A 90 -7.70 12.30 -3.81
C TYR A 90 -6.99 11.78 -5.05
N PHE A 91 -7.32 12.36 -6.19
CA PHE A 91 -6.69 12.11 -7.48
C PHE A 91 -6.09 13.40 -8.03
N ASP A 92 -4.96 13.28 -8.71
CA ASP A 92 -4.37 14.36 -9.48
C ASP A 92 -5.28 14.73 -10.65
N GLY A 93 -5.36 16.02 -10.94
CA GLY A 93 -6.15 16.55 -12.05
C GLY A 93 -7.67 16.55 -11.81
N ASN A 94 -8.38 16.98 -12.84
CA ASN A 94 -9.84 16.99 -12.88
C ASN A 94 -10.34 15.71 -13.55
N LEU A 95 -10.98 14.83 -12.77
CA LEU A 95 -11.60 13.61 -13.28
C LEU A 95 -13.00 13.94 -13.82
N THR A 96 -13.06 14.50 -15.04
CA THR A 96 -14.32 14.93 -15.66
C THR A 96 -15.28 13.78 -15.90
N ASP A 97 -14.74 12.62 -16.24
CA ASP A 97 -15.50 11.47 -16.71
C ASP A 97 -16.00 10.57 -15.59
N PHE A 98 -15.73 10.93 -14.33
CA PHE A 98 -16.11 10.17 -13.13
C PHE A 98 -17.09 10.99 -12.30
N ASN A 99 -18.30 10.50 -12.07
CA ASN A 99 -19.41 11.22 -11.47
C ASN A 99 -20.10 10.38 -10.38
N ALA A 100 -20.90 11.04 -9.55
CA ALA A 100 -21.66 10.35 -8.52
C ALA A 100 -22.61 9.31 -9.13
N GLY A 101 -22.63 8.12 -8.55
CA GLY A 101 -23.34 6.93 -9.04
C GLY A 101 -22.49 6.00 -9.93
N ASP A 102 -21.30 6.42 -10.36
CA ASP A 102 -20.43 5.56 -11.17
C ASP A 102 -19.79 4.47 -10.30
N SER A 103 -19.83 3.24 -10.80
CA SER A 103 -19.06 2.11 -10.25
C SER A 103 -17.65 2.13 -10.80
N ILE A 104 -16.67 2.13 -9.93
CA ILE A 104 -15.26 2.30 -10.29
C ILE A 104 -14.38 1.23 -9.65
N GLU A 105 -13.21 1.07 -10.25
CA GLU A 105 -12.10 0.29 -9.73
C GLU A 105 -10.87 1.19 -9.62
N VAL A 106 -10.22 1.22 -8.46
CA VAL A 106 -8.92 1.85 -8.25
C VAL A 106 -7.88 0.76 -8.03
N THR A 107 -6.81 0.75 -8.82
CA THR A 107 -5.71 -0.21 -8.70
C THR A 107 -4.47 0.48 -8.15
N VAL A 108 -3.95 -0.03 -7.03
CA VAL A 108 -2.74 0.48 -6.36
C VAL A 108 -1.90 -0.69 -5.86
N HIS A 109 -0.65 -0.42 -5.49
CA HIS A 109 0.24 -1.40 -4.87
C HIS A 109 0.47 -1.07 -3.40
N ILE A 110 0.68 -2.12 -2.61
CA ILE A 110 1.08 -2.00 -1.22
C ILE A 110 2.60 -2.03 -1.13
N GLU A 111 3.17 -1.11 -0.37
CA GLU A 111 4.61 -1.00 -0.18
C GLU A 111 4.89 -0.62 1.27
N LYS A 112 6.09 -0.95 1.76
CA LYS A 112 6.52 -0.61 3.11
C LYS A 112 7.34 0.68 3.10
N ASP A 113 7.07 1.58 4.04
CA ASP A 113 7.93 2.72 4.35
C ASP A 113 8.42 2.66 5.80
N ILE A 114 9.70 3.01 6.01
CA ILE A 114 10.32 3.08 7.32
C ILE A 114 11.11 4.38 7.41
N PHE A 115 10.75 5.23 8.36
CA PHE A 115 11.38 6.54 8.51
C PHE A 115 11.37 7.03 9.95
N GLU A 116 12.21 8.03 10.23
CA GLU A 116 12.27 8.67 11.53
C GLU A 116 11.76 10.12 11.46
N ARG A 117 11.03 10.56 12.48
CA ARG A 117 10.69 11.99 12.66
C ARG A 117 10.89 12.44 14.09
N GLN A 118 11.29 13.71 14.23
CA GLN A 118 11.26 14.39 15.52
C GLN A 118 9.83 14.77 15.89
N ASN A 119 9.36 14.34 17.06
CA ASN A 119 8.10 14.75 17.64
C ASN A 119 8.27 15.00 19.14
N ALA A 120 7.89 16.20 19.60
CA ALA A 120 8.02 16.63 21.00
C ALA A 120 9.43 16.42 21.62
N GLY A 121 10.48 16.56 20.81
CA GLY A 121 11.88 16.39 21.24
C GLY A 121 12.34 14.94 21.37
N GLN A 122 11.56 13.98 20.88
CA GLN A 122 11.93 12.56 20.77
C GLN A 122 11.98 12.15 19.30
N THR A 123 12.93 11.27 18.96
CA THR A 123 12.96 10.61 17.66
C THR A 123 11.96 9.45 17.68
N TRP A 124 10.99 9.50 16.78
CA TRP A 124 10.05 8.41 16.56
C TRP A 124 10.40 7.64 15.29
N THR A 125 10.41 6.31 15.38
CA THR A 125 10.49 5.43 14.21
C THR A 125 9.08 5.05 13.79
N PHE A 126 8.78 5.26 12.51
CA PHE A 126 7.53 4.91 11.86
C PHE A 126 7.80 3.76 10.91
N GLU A 127 7.01 2.69 11.03
CA GLU A 127 7.02 1.57 10.12
C GLU A 127 5.59 1.36 9.58
N MET A 128 5.38 1.58 8.29
CA MET A 128 4.03 1.66 7.74
C MET A 128 3.91 0.88 6.43
N GLU A 129 2.75 0.27 6.21
CA GLU A 129 2.28 -0.06 4.88
C GLU A 129 1.48 1.10 4.29
N VAL A 130 1.72 1.37 3.01
CA VAL A 130 1.16 2.52 2.31
C VAL A 130 0.64 2.14 0.94
N LEU A 131 -0.32 2.91 0.43
CA LEU A 131 -0.70 2.87 -0.98
C LEU A 131 0.41 3.55 -1.78
N LYS A 132 1.22 2.77 -2.50
CA LYS A 132 2.44 3.22 -3.18
C LYS A 132 2.20 4.42 -4.09
N GLU A 133 1.15 4.38 -4.89
CA GLU A 133 0.77 5.44 -5.82
C GLU A 133 0.31 6.71 -5.10
N GLY A 134 -0.21 6.59 -3.87
CA GLY A 134 -0.70 7.67 -3.02
C GLY A 134 0.30 8.13 -1.95
N TRP A 135 1.55 7.68 -2.03
CA TRP A 135 2.60 8.00 -1.04
C TRP A 135 3.84 8.65 -1.68
N ASP A 136 4.40 9.61 -0.97
CA ASP A 136 5.70 10.21 -1.27
C ASP A 136 6.74 9.65 -0.30
N PHE A 137 7.61 8.77 -0.80
CA PHE A 137 8.67 8.12 -0.01
C PHE A 137 9.85 9.05 0.32
N GLU A 138 10.00 10.16 -0.39
CA GLU A 138 11.05 11.13 -0.06
C GLU A 138 10.59 12.06 1.06
N GLN A 139 9.31 12.47 1.02
CA GLN A 139 8.72 13.35 2.00
C GLN A 139 8.06 12.62 3.16
N HIS A 140 7.84 11.31 3.06
CA HIS A 140 7.09 10.46 4.00
C HIS A 140 5.70 11.04 4.30
N THR A 141 4.95 11.36 3.26
CA THR A 141 3.61 11.96 3.32
C THR A 141 2.68 11.42 2.24
N THR A 142 1.37 11.55 2.45
CA THR A 142 0.38 11.23 1.42
C THR A 142 0.45 12.21 0.25
N LYS A 143 0.13 11.72 -0.95
CA LYS A 143 -0.08 12.50 -2.17
C LYS A 143 -1.34 12.01 -2.89
N ALA A 144 -1.81 12.80 -3.84
CA ALA A 144 -2.94 12.40 -4.67
C ALA A 144 -2.56 11.23 -5.59
N LEU A 145 -3.55 10.39 -5.90
CA LEU A 145 -3.39 9.25 -6.80
C LEU A 145 -3.31 9.72 -8.26
N PRO A 146 -2.45 9.10 -9.09
CA PRO A 146 -2.46 9.32 -10.53
C PRO A 146 -3.80 8.94 -11.19
N PRO A 147 -4.28 9.67 -12.22
CA PRO A 147 -5.54 9.38 -12.90
C PRO A 147 -5.64 8.01 -13.58
N ASP A 148 -4.50 7.41 -13.92
CA ASP A 148 -4.43 6.10 -14.58
C ASP A 148 -4.65 4.93 -13.60
N THR A 149 -4.71 5.20 -12.30
CA THR A 149 -5.06 4.19 -11.28
C THR A 149 -6.55 3.87 -11.24
N ILE A 150 -7.43 4.71 -11.81
CA ILE A 150 -8.88 4.57 -11.73
C ILE A 150 -9.52 4.28 -13.09
N LYS A 151 -10.54 3.42 -13.10
CA LYS A 151 -11.38 3.13 -14.28
C LYS A 151 -12.83 2.86 -13.89
N HIS A 152 -13.74 3.05 -14.84
CA HIS A 152 -15.12 2.57 -14.76
C HIS A 152 -15.19 1.04 -14.83
N ILE A 153 -16.21 0.46 -14.19
CA ILE A 153 -16.56 -0.97 -14.26
C ILE A 153 -17.75 -1.18 -15.20
#